data_AF-A0A9X0AD13-F1
#
_entry.id   AF-A0A9X0AD13-F1
#
_cell.length_a   1.000
_cell.length_b   1.000
_cell.length_c   1.000
_cell.angle_alpha   90.00
_cell.angle_beta   90.00
_cell.angle_gamma   90.00
#
_symmetry.space_group_name_H-M   'P 1'
#
loop_
_entity.id
_entity.type
_entity.pdbx_description
1 polymer ?
#
loop_
_entity_poly.entity_id
_entity_poly.type
_entity_poly.pdbx_seq_one_letter_code
_entity_poly.pdbx_strand_id
1 'polypeptide(L)'
;MNTAPPAYTVKISPSSWEEINQKLEDLIGNNRTLDAVINAAEQLSATEIEILVDGAEDHWPLETEEQIKEYSIGTGKTLSSEEGKARLAEEGNQATQVAREIERAFITLHLRVAEIDNIHRTRFTPDLLRLQQQYHENLRESRNLAVDISILARSKLNNLNLKRFIVSLIVCVDFDDMTIKMCGDDTISINTRKTTIGLFISNVSRFEESAHGIRNRYKNLSHDFSSLVTSFSDWAKDKEGRLTEQIEILQQELEALEKQLAMIQEKLEMYWSRLSDGIQMAANIAMSAPKGALFALIGGLIFATATLSSIAALYVLEMRVELQIHQKTRQKNDLKFQLETIRRARSELKDVSLVRFGTVIQGLSSSWDDLMKDAKIIQEWLEKGADASKRPEYMQMNLNQRVSKFSALAVYLENYARAIV
;
A
#
# COMPACT_ATOMS: atom_id res chain seq x y z
N MET A 1 -39.03 -2.80 60.94
CA MET A 1 -38.05 -2.12 60.07
C MET A 1 -37.91 -2.97 58.81
N ASN A 2 -38.43 -2.47 57.68
CA ASN A 2 -38.33 -3.12 56.37
C ASN A 2 -36.90 -2.98 55.85
N THR A 3 -36.20 -4.10 55.67
CA THR A 3 -34.94 -4.15 54.93
C THR A 3 -35.27 -4.11 53.44
N ALA A 4 -34.89 -3.01 52.77
CA ALA A 4 -34.99 -2.92 51.32
C ALA A 4 -34.11 -4.01 50.66
N PRO A 5 -34.57 -4.65 49.56
CA PRO A 5 -33.75 -5.60 48.82
C PRO A 5 -32.54 -4.89 48.19
N PRO A 6 -31.42 -5.62 47.98
CA PRO A 6 -30.22 -5.04 47.39
C PRO A 6 -30.52 -4.44 46.02
N ALA A 7 -29.98 -3.24 45.78
CA ALA A 7 -30.09 -2.55 44.51
C ALA A 7 -29.53 -3.45 43.40
N TYR A 8 -30.36 -3.77 42.41
CA TYR A 8 -29.90 -4.31 41.14
C TYR A 8 -28.92 -3.29 40.55
N THR A 9 -27.62 -3.59 40.62
CA THR A 9 -26.66 -2.92 39.75
C THR A 9 -26.98 -3.41 38.35
N VAL A 10 -27.48 -2.50 37.51
CA VAL A 10 -27.55 -2.73 36.06
C VAL A 10 -26.11 -3.02 35.64
N LYS A 11 -25.77 -4.29 35.47
CA LYS A 11 -24.65 -4.67 34.61
C LYS A 11 -25.04 -4.10 33.26
N ILE A 12 -24.39 -3.01 32.87
CA ILE A 12 -24.43 -2.50 31.51
C ILE A 12 -23.99 -3.69 30.66
N SER A 13 -24.94 -4.31 29.94
CA SER A 13 -24.59 -5.31 28.94
C SER A 13 -23.57 -4.69 27.99
N PRO A 14 -22.55 -5.44 27.54
CA PRO A 14 -21.66 -4.92 26.51
C PRO A 14 -22.51 -4.39 25.35
N SER A 15 -22.25 -3.14 24.92
CA SER A 15 -23.02 -2.54 23.82
C SER A 15 -22.94 -3.44 22.58
N SER A 16 -24.08 -3.65 21.93
CA SER A 16 -24.13 -4.52 20.75
C SER A 16 -23.45 -3.86 19.54
N TRP A 17 -23.12 -4.65 18.52
CA TRP A 17 -22.57 -4.11 17.28
C TRP A 17 -23.49 -3.05 16.68
N GLU A 18 -24.80 -3.30 16.66
CA GLU A 18 -25.81 -2.41 16.10
C GLU A 18 -25.90 -1.09 16.87
N GLU A 19 -25.81 -1.12 18.20
CA GLU A 19 -25.81 0.10 19.03
C GLU A 19 -24.60 0.99 18.73
N ILE A 20 -23.42 0.38 18.57
CA ILE A 20 -22.19 1.12 18.29
C ILE A 20 -22.17 1.60 16.83
N ASN A 21 -22.65 0.80 15.89
CA ASN A 21 -22.80 1.19 14.49
C ASN A 21 -23.77 2.38 14.35
N GLN A 22 -24.91 2.35 15.04
CA GLN A 22 -25.84 3.48 15.03
C GLN A 22 -25.22 4.74 15.65
N LYS A 23 -24.53 4.59 16.78
CA LYS A 23 -23.79 5.71 17.40
C LYS A 23 -22.78 6.33 16.42
N LEU A 24 -22.05 5.50 15.67
CA LEU A 24 -21.07 5.99 14.71
C LEU A 24 -21.74 6.68 13.52
N GLU A 25 -22.80 6.11 12.95
CA GLU A 25 -23.57 6.76 11.86
C GLU A 25 -24.20 8.09 12.32
N ASP A 26 -24.70 8.17 13.56
CA ASP A 26 -25.21 9.42 14.14
C ASP A 26 -24.11 10.49 14.28
N LEU A 27 -22.89 10.08 14.65
CA LEU A 27 -21.73 10.97 14.73
C LEU A 27 -21.25 11.46 13.35
N ILE A 28 -21.33 10.60 12.32
CA ILE A 28 -21.01 10.96 10.93
C ILE A 28 -22.06 11.96 10.40
N GLY A 29 -23.33 11.71 10.68
CA GLY A 29 -24.46 12.52 10.26
C GLY A 29 -24.60 12.61 8.74
N ASN A 30 -25.32 13.64 8.27
CA ASN A 30 -25.69 13.77 6.87
C ASN A 30 -24.55 14.22 5.94
N ASN A 31 -23.45 14.75 6.49
CA ASN A 31 -22.30 15.21 5.71
C ASN A 31 -21.21 14.12 5.68
N ARG A 32 -21.49 13.04 4.95
CA ARG A 32 -20.61 11.86 4.80
C ARG A 32 -19.37 12.19 3.98
N THR A 33 -18.48 12.99 4.55
CA THR A 33 -17.13 13.27 4.05
C THR A 33 -16.13 12.39 4.77
N LEU A 34 -14.95 12.17 4.19
CA LEU A 34 -13.91 11.39 4.84
C LEU A 34 -13.57 11.92 6.23
N ASP A 35 -13.32 13.23 6.34
CA ASP A 35 -12.91 13.82 7.61
C ASP A 35 -14.00 13.65 8.68
N ALA A 36 -15.27 13.76 8.29
CA ALA A 36 -16.37 13.48 9.21
C ALA A 36 -16.37 12.02 9.70
N VAL A 37 -16.10 11.06 8.79
CA VAL A 37 -16.02 9.63 9.11
C VAL A 37 -14.86 9.33 10.07
N ILE A 38 -13.67 9.87 9.79
CA ILE A 38 -12.50 9.70 10.64
C ILE A 38 -12.74 10.34 12.02
N ASN A 39 -13.18 11.60 12.05
CA ASN A 39 -13.43 12.32 13.30
C ASN A 39 -14.53 11.67 14.16
N ALA A 40 -15.54 11.05 13.53
CA ALA A 40 -16.58 10.32 14.23
C ALA A 40 -16.02 9.04 14.86
N ALA A 41 -15.24 8.26 14.11
CA ALA A 41 -14.64 7.02 14.60
C ALA A 41 -13.61 7.26 15.71
N GLU A 42 -12.89 8.38 15.68
CA GLU A 42 -11.94 8.76 16.74
C GLU A 42 -12.60 8.97 18.11
N GLN A 43 -13.90 9.29 18.14
CA GLN A 43 -14.68 9.48 19.38
C GLN A 43 -15.10 8.16 20.03
N LEU A 44 -14.91 7.02 19.36
CA LEU A 44 -15.20 5.71 19.92
C LEU A 44 -14.05 5.22 20.81
N SER A 45 -14.40 4.54 21.90
CA SER A 45 -13.43 3.85 22.75
C SER A 45 -12.74 2.68 22.03
N ALA A 46 -11.63 2.18 22.57
CA ALA A 46 -10.94 1.01 22.01
C ALA A 46 -11.86 -0.22 21.91
N THR A 47 -12.64 -0.48 22.96
CA THR A 47 -13.59 -1.60 23.00
C THR A 47 -14.71 -1.44 21.98
N GLU A 48 -15.22 -0.23 21.77
CA GLU A 48 -16.24 0.01 20.74
C GLU A 48 -15.69 -0.21 19.32
N ILE A 49 -14.45 0.20 19.07
CA ILE A 49 -13.75 -0.04 17.80
C ILE A 49 -13.54 -1.54 17.57
N GLU A 50 -13.10 -2.29 18.59
CA GLU A 50 -12.94 -3.75 18.50
C GLU A 50 -14.26 -4.44 18.16
N ILE A 51 -15.36 -4.06 18.80
CA ILE A 51 -16.69 -4.63 18.50
C ILE A 51 -17.06 -4.39 17.04
N LEU A 52 -16.85 -3.17 16.51
CA LEU A 52 -17.15 -2.86 15.10
C LEU A 52 -16.29 -3.65 14.11
N VAL A 53 -15.01 -3.87 14.44
CA VAL A 53 -14.05 -4.62 13.64
C VAL A 53 -14.36 -6.11 13.63
N ASP A 54 -14.73 -6.67 14.78
CA ASP A 54 -15.05 -8.09 14.93
C ASP A 54 -16.37 -8.45 14.25
N GLY A 55 -17.39 -7.60 14.38
CA GLY A 55 -18.69 -7.82 13.75
C GLY A 55 -18.77 -7.44 12.27
N ALA A 56 -17.69 -6.94 11.66
CA ALA A 56 -17.66 -6.47 10.27
C ALA A 56 -17.97 -7.56 9.23
N GLU A 57 -17.60 -8.81 9.52
CA GLU A 57 -17.86 -9.95 8.63
C GLU A 57 -19.34 -10.35 8.63
N ASP A 58 -19.96 -10.33 9.80
CA ASP A 58 -21.38 -10.66 9.99
C ASP A 58 -22.32 -9.52 9.53
N HIS A 59 -21.80 -8.29 9.43
CA HIS A 59 -22.56 -7.08 9.06
C HIS A 59 -21.98 -6.43 7.80
N TRP A 60 -21.76 -7.27 6.78
CA TRP A 60 -21.11 -6.84 5.55
C TRP A 60 -21.88 -5.73 4.82
N PRO A 61 -21.24 -4.59 4.48
CA PRO A 61 -21.94 -3.41 3.95
C PRO A 61 -22.45 -3.53 2.50
N LEU A 62 -21.95 -4.49 1.72
CA LEU A 62 -22.23 -4.60 0.28
C LEU A 62 -22.99 -5.89 -0.03
N GLU A 63 -24.32 -5.83 -0.08
CA GLU A 63 -25.20 -6.99 -0.21
C GLU A 63 -25.60 -7.31 -1.66
N THR A 64 -25.59 -6.31 -2.55
CA THR A 64 -26.08 -6.43 -3.93
C THR A 64 -24.99 -6.18 -4.97
N GLU A 65 -25.18 -6.73 -6.17
CA GLU A 65 -24.28 -6.48 -7.31
C GLU A 65 -24.22 -4.99 -7.69
N GLU A 66 -25.34 -4.26 -7.58
CA GLU A 66 -25.34 -2.81 -7.86
C GLU A 66 -24.54 -2.04 -6.80
N GLN A 67 -24.65 -2.39 -5.52
CA GLN A 67 -23.81 -1.79 -4.48
C GLN A 67 -22.32 -2.08 -4.71
N ILE A 68 -21.95 -3.30 -5.11
CA ILE A 68 -20.56 -3.66 -5.44
C ILE A 68 -20.04 -2.82 -6.60
N LYS A 69 -20.87 -2.61 -7.62
CA LYS A 69 -20.54 -1.79 -8.78
C LYS A 69 -20.41 -0.31 -8.39
N GLU A 70 -21.36 0.26 -7.67
CA GLU A 70 -21.29 1.64 -7.17
C GLU A 70 -20.09 1.86 -6.25
N TYR A 71 -19.80 0.89 -5.39
CA TYR A 71 -18.63 0.84 -4.53
C TYR A 71 -17.34 0.89 -5.35
N SER A 72 -17.22 0.02 -6.37
CA SER A 72 -16.06 0.00 -7.27
C SER A 72 -15.84 1.34 -7.98
N ILE A 73 -16.93 1.91 -8.50
CA ILE A 73 -16.90 3.21 -9.19
C ILE A 73 -16.51 4.32 -8.21
N GLY A 74 -17.07 4.31 -7.01
CA GLY A 74 -16.78 5.27 -5.95
C GLY A 74 -15.32 5.20 -5.49
N THR A 75 -14.78 4.00 -5.31
CA THR A 75 -13.36 3.78 -5.01
C THR A 75 -12.47 4.31 -6.14
N GLY A 76 -12.79 3.96 -7.39
CA GLY A 76 -12.08 4.45 -8.57
C GLY A 76 -12.10 5.99 -8.67
N LYS A 77 -13.26 6.61 -8.50
CA LYS A 77 -13.42 8.08 -8.52
C LYS A 77 -12.66 8.75 -7.39
N THR A 78 -12.71 8.17 -6.19
CA THR A 78 -12.03 8.71 -5.02
C THR A 78 -10.51 8.70 -5.22
N LEU A 79 -9.93 7.61 -5.71
CA LEU A 79 -8.51 7.56 -6.10
C LEU A 79 -8.15 8.58 -7.18
N SER A 80 -9.06 8.75 -8.16
CA SER A 80 -8.86 9.64 -9.31
C SER A 80 -8.99 11.12 -8.98
N SER A 81 -9.60 11.45 -7.85
CA SER A 81 -9.83 12.82 -7.40
C SER A 81 -8.52 13.53 -7.04
N GLU A 82 -8.53 14.87 -7.01
CA GLU A 82 -7.37 15.66 -6.58
C GLU A 82 -6.95 15.30 -5.14
N GLU A 83 -7.89 15.05 -4.24
CA GLU A 83 -7.58 14.62 -2.87
C GLU A 83 -6.95 13.23 -2.85
N GLY A 84 -7.51 12.27 -3.61
CA GLY A 84 -6.97 10.92 -3.73
C GLY A 84 -5.54 10.95 -4.28
N LYS A 85 -5.30 11.71 -5.34
CA LYS A 85 -3.97 11.93 -5.90
C LYS A 85 -3.01 12.60 -4.92
N ALA A 86 -3.47 13.58 -4.14
CA ALA A 86 -2.66 14.22 -3.11
C ALA A 86 -2.24 13.24 -2.00
N ARG A 87 -3.15 12.37 -1.54
CA ARG A 87 -2.83 11.32 -0.56
C ARG A 87 -1.86 10.28 -1.14
N LEU A 88 -2.07 9.87 -2.38
CA LEU A 88 -1.14 8.97 -3.08
C LEU A 88 0.25 9.59 -3.29
N ALA A 89 0.33 10.90 -3.53
CA ALA A 89 1.61 11.61 -3.58
C ALA A 89 2.34 11.55 -2.24
N GLU A 90 1.62 11.75 -1.12
CA GLU A 90 2.19 11.65 0.21
C GLU A 90 2.68 10.24 0.52
N GLU A 91 1.90 9.21 0.19
CA GLU A 91 2.33 7.81 0.32
C GLU A 91 3.58 7.50 -0.51
N GLY A 92 3.69 8.06 -1.71
CA GLY A 92 4.91 7.96 -2.53
C GLY A 92 6.12 8.59 -1.83
N ASN A 93 5.94 9.73 -1.16
CA ASN A 93 6.99 10.36 -0.34
C ASN A 93 7.36 9.50 0.87
N GLN A 94 6.38 8.90 1.55
CA GLN A 94 6.61 8.00 2.68
C GLN A 94 7.38 6.74 2.24
N ALA A 95 7.04 6.14 1.09
CA ALA A 95 7.80 5.03 0.53
C ALA A 95 9.27 5.40 0.25
N THR A 96 9.51 6.64 -0.21
CA THR A 96 10.86 7.20 -0.34
C THR A 96 11.57 7.33 1.01
N GLN A 97 10.86 7.77 2.05
CA GLN A 97 11.42 7.88 3.40
C GLN A 97 11.80 6.51 3.96
N VAL A 98 10.94 5.50 3.82
CA VAL A 98 11.23 4.11 4.23
C VAL A 98 12.50 3.59 3.56
N ALA A 99 12.68 3.86 2.26
CA ALA A 99 13.90 3.46 1.56
C ALA A 99 15.17 4.12 2.17
N ARG A 100 15.09 5.41 2.53
CA ARG A 100 16.20 6.11 3.20
C ARG A 100 16.46 5.59 4.63
N GLU A 101 15.42 5.18 5.34
CA GLU A 101 15.56 4.59 6.68
C GLU A 101 16.29 3.24 6.62
N ILE A 102 15.99 2.40 5.63
CA ILE A 102 16.71 1.14 5.39
C ILE A 102 18.19 1.41 5.05
N GLU A 103 18.47 2.38 4.19
CA GLU A 103 19.84 2.79 3.86
C GLU A 103 20.63 3.24 5.11
N ARG A 104 20.05 4.08 5.96
CA ARG A 104 20.67 4.50 7.22
C ARG A 104 20.91 3.32 8.16
N ALA A 105 20.01 2.34 8.17
CA ALA A 105 20.18 1.14 8.98
C ALA A 105 21.38 0.31 8.49
N PHE A 106 21.56 0.13 7.17
CA PHE A 106 22.76 -0.52 6.62
C PHE A 106 24.06 0.19 7.04
N ILE A 107 24.11 1.53 6.94
CA ILE A 107 25.29 2.32 7.34
C ILE A 107 25.59 2.14 8.84
N THR A 108 24.56 2.22 9.68
CA THR A 108 24.69 2.07 11.14
C THR A 108 25.19 0.67 11.51
N LEU A 109 24.64 -0.35 10.84
CA LEU A 109 25.04 -1.74 11.03
C LEU A 109 26.47 -1.98 10.57
N HIS A 110 26.89 -1.39 9.45
CA HIS A 110 28.24 -1.58 8.93
C HIS A 110 29.31 -1.21 9.95
N LEU A 111 29.20 -0.03 10.56
CA LEU A 111 30.17 0.44 11.56
C LEU A 111 30.30 -0.54 12.74
N ARG A 112 29.18 -1.08 13.21
CA ARG A 112 29.16 -1.94 14.40
C ARG A 112 29.58 -3.37 14.10
N VAL A 113 29.11 -3.92 12.98
CA VAL A 113 29.52 -5.25 12.53
C VAL A 113 31.01 -5.26 12.20
N ALA A 114 31.57 -4.16 11.66
CA ALA A 114 33.00 -4.03 11.44
C ALA A 114 33.82 -4.03 12.74
N GLU A 115 33.33 -3.32 13.78
CA GLU A 115 33.95 -3.36 15.12
C GLU A 115 33.95 -4.79 15.69
N ILE A 116 32.83 -5.49 15.55
CA ILE A 116 32.66 -6.88 15.99
C ILE A 116 33.59 -7.84 15.23
N ASP A 117 33.65 -7.73 13.90
CA ASP A 117 34.55 -8.52 13.07
C ASP A 117 36.02 -8.29 13.46
N ASN A 118 36.40 -7.06 13.79
CA ASN A 118 37.76 -6.76 14.20
C ASN A 118 38.10 -7.40 15.56
N ILE A 119 37.22 -7.29 16.54
CA ILE A 119 37.42 -7.82 17.91
C ILE A 119 37.36 -9.35 17.93
N HIS A 120 36.36 -9.93 17.27
CA HIS A 120 36.04 -11.36 17.37
C HIS A 120 36.51 -12.20 16.19
N ARG A 121 37.16 -11.57 15.20
CA ARG A 121 37.67 -12.23 13.99
C ARG A 121 36.58 -12.96 13.19
N THR A 122 35.37 -12.42 13.20
CA THR A 122 34.25 -12.86 12.36
C THR A 122 34.33 -12.25 10.96
N ARG A 123 33.37 -12.58 10.08
CA ARG A 123 33.31 -12.10 8.69
C ARG A 123 31.89 -11.69 8.28
N PHE A 124 31.16 -11.00 9.14
CA PHE A 124 29.79 -10.55 8.85
C PHE A 124 29.75 -9.28 7.99
N THR A 125 30.80 -8.45 8.03
CA THR A 125 30.90 -7.18 7.29
C THR A 125 30.86 -7.38 5.77
N PRO A 126 31.61 -8.33 5.17
CA PRO A 126 31.52 -8.58 3.73
C PRO A 126 30.10 -8.97 3.28
N ASP A 127 29.41 -9.81 4.06
CA ASP A 127 28.04 -10.22 3.75
C ASP A 127 27.07 -9.04 3.84
N LEU A 128 27.19 -8.22 4.89
CA LEU A 128 26.37 -7.02 5.06
C LEU A 128 26.59 -6.00 3.92
N LEU A 129 27.84 -5.78 3.49
CA LEU A 129 28.17 -4.89 2.38
C LEU A 129 27.63 -5.41 1.05
N ARG A 130 27.70 -6.72 0.80
CA ARG A 130 27.09 -7.35 -0.39
C ARG A 130 25.58 -7.11 -0.41
N LEU A 131 24.90 -7.29 0.72
CA LEU A 131 23.45 -7.06 0.82
C LEU A 131 23.09 -5.60 0.65
N GLN A 132 23.89 -4.68 1.20
CA GLN A 132 23.72 -3.25 1.00
C GLN A 132 23.84 -2.88 -0.49
N GLN A 133 24.84 -3.43 -1.20
CA GLN A 133 24.99 -3.19 -2.64
C GLN A 133 23.78 -3.71 -3.43
N GLN A 134 23.33 -4.94 -3.15
CA GLN A 134 22.13 -5.51 -3.78
C GLN A 134 20.88 -4.67 -3.50
N TYR A 135 20.75 -4.14 -2.28
CA TYR A 135 19.68 -3.22 -1.93
C TYR A 135 19.73 -1.94 -2.78
N HIS A 136 20.89 -1.31 -2.91
CA HIS A 136 21.05 -0.10 -3.74
C HIS A 136 20.73 -0.35 -5.22
N GLU A 137 21.20 -1.48 -5.77
CA GLU A 137 20.90 -1.87 -7.16
C GLU A 137 19.39 -2.06 -7.36
N ASN A 138 18.75 -2.85 -6.48
CA ASN A 138 17.30 -3.08 -6.53
C ASN A 138 16.49 -1.78 -6.37
N LEU A 139 16.89 -0.90 -5.46
CA LEU A 139 16.23 0.40 -5.23
C LEU A 139 16.38 1.33 -6.44
N ARG A 140 17.56 1.36 -7.06
CA ARG A 140 17.79 2.17 -8.26
C ARG A 140 16.93 1.67 -9.42
N GLU A 141 16.92 0.37 -9.65
CA GLU A 141 16.13 -0.23 -10.73
C GLU A 141 14.63 -0.09 -10.49
N SER A 142 14.15 -0.26 -9.25
CA SER A 142 12.75 -0.05 -8.91
C SER A 142 12.30 1.38 -9.11
N ARG A 143 13.15 2.36 -8.78
CA ARG A 143 12.88 3.78 -9.04
C ARG A 143 12.92 4.09 -10.53
N ASN A 144 13.86 3.54 -11.29
CA ASN A 144 13.88 3.70 -12.74
C ASN A 144 12.60 3.12 -13.36
N LEU A 145 12.16 1.94 -12.93
CA LEU A 145 10.91 1.36 -13.38
C LEU A 145 9.71 2.24 -12.99
N ALA A 146 9.66 2.75 -11.75
CA ALA A 146 8.61 3.66 -11.33
C ALA A 146 8.61 4.97 -12.14
N VAL A 147 9.78 5.50 -12.50
CA VAL A 147 9.95 6.61 -13.45
C VAL A 147 9.37 6.25 -14.81
N ASP A 148 9.75 5.11 -15.37
CA ASP A 148 9.32 4.67 -16.70
C ASP A 148 7.80 4.46 -16.78
N ILE A 149 7.17 4.04 -15.67
CA ILE A 149 5.70 3.95 -15.55
C ILE A 149 5.06 5.35 -15.40
N SER A 150 5.66 6.22 -14.60
CA SER A 150 5.02 7.46 -14.09
C SER A 150 5.24 8.70 -14.94
N ILE A 151 6.41 8.86 -15.54
CA ILE A 151 6.70 9.95 -16.47
C ILE A 151 5.87 9.64 -17.73
N LEU A 152 4.88 10.47 -18.10
CA LEU A 152 5.01 11.81 -18.68
C LEU A 152 3.76 12.67 -18.41
N ALA A 153 3.92 13.85 -17.76
CA ALA A 153 2.86 14.87 -17.68
C ALA A 153 3.34 16.35 -17.60
N ARG A 154 4.56 16.70 -18.06
CA ARG A 154 4.94 18.12 -18.25
C ARG A 154 5.70 18.39 -19.55
N SER A 155 4.93 18.57 -20.61
CA SER A 155 5.18 19.61 -21.61
C SER A 155 3.80 20.02 -22.13
N LYS A 156 3.40 21.28 -22.36
CA LYS A 156 4.16 22.35 -23.03
C LYS A 156 5.07 21.83 -24.15
N LEU A 157 4.58 20.91 -24.99
CA LEU A 157 5.12 20.68 -26.33
C LEU A 157 4.23 21.39 -27.35
N ASN A 158 4.14 22.72 -27.20
CA ASN A 158 3.81 23.62 -28.30
C ASN A 158 5.08 23.94 -29.12
N ASN A 159 5.99 22.98 -29.32
CA ASN A 159 7.13 23.18 -30.22
C ASN A 159 7.40 21.94 -31.07
N LEU A 160 7.28 22.16 -32.36
CA LEU A 160 6.94 21.18 -33.40
C LEU A 160 8.12 20.32 -33.90
N ASN A 161 9.26 20.24 -33.20
CA ASN A 161 10.49 19.64 -33.76
C ASN A 161 11.16 18.54 -32.93
N LEU A 162 10.56 18.06 -31.83
CA LEU A 162 11.13 16.96 -31.02
C LEU A 162 10.48 15.60 -31.34
N LYS A 163 10.05 15.37 -32.59
CA LYS A 163 9.24 14.21 -32.97
C LYS A 163 10.02 12.93 -33.30
N ARG A 164 11.35 12.90 -33.12
CA ARG A 164 12.17 11.77 -33.61
C ARG A 164 13.17 11.13 -32.63
N PHE A 165 13.24 11.59 -31.37
CA PHE A 165 14.23 11.02 -30.42
C PHE A 165 13.74 10.78 -28.98
N ILE A 166 12.46 11.03 -28.66
CA ILE A 166 11.88 10.72 -27.34
C ILE A 166 10.49 10.10 -27.55
N VAL A 167 10.43 8.83 -27.96
CA VAL A 167 9.16 8.11 -28.19
C VAL A 167 9.09 6.86 -27.30
N SER A 168 9.38 6.95 -26.00
CA SER A 168 9.30 5.73 -25.17
C SER A 168 8.93 5.90 -23.70
N LEU A 169 8.31 7.00 -23.25
CA LEU A 169 8.08 7.22 -21.81
C LEU A 169 6.79 7.96 -21.46
N ILE A 170 5.60 7.50 -21.91
CA ILE A 170 4.32 7.77 -21.25
C ILE A 170 3.57 6.44 -21.19
N VAL A 171 3.19 5.94 -20.01
CA VAL A 171 2.46 4.66 -19.95
C VAL A 171 1.14 4.79 -19.20
N CYS A 172 1.14 5.18 -17.92
CA CYS A 172 -0.10 5.17 -17.14
C CYS A 172 -1.06 6.33 -17.44
N VAL A 173 -0.55 7.56 -17.55
CA VAL A 173 -1.39 8.75 -17.84
C VAL A 173 -1.96 8.67 -19.25
N ASP A 174 -1.14 8.31 -20.24
CA ASP A 174 -1.58 8.16 -21.62
C ASP A 174 -2.57 7.01 -21.81
N PHE A 175 -2.57 5.98 -20.96
CA PHE A 175 -3.57 4.93 -21.06
C PHE A 175 -4.96 5.48 -20.76
N ASP A 176 -5.12 6.15 -19.62
CA ASP A 176 -6.39 6.73 -19.18
C ASP A 176 -6.84 7.91 -20.04
N ASP A 177 -5.91 8.81 -20.40
CA ASP A 177 -6.28 10.08 -21.00
C ASP A 177 -6.27 10.09 -22.52
N MET A 178 -5.57 9.15 -23.17
CA MET A 178 -5.42 9.11 -24.62
C MET A 178 -5.82 7.77 -25.22
N THR A 179 -5.23 6.67 -24.76
CA THR A 179 -5.40 5.34 -25.36
C THR A 179 -6.84 4.86 -25.23
N ILE A 180 -7.41 4.91 -24.02
CA ILE A 180 -8.81 4.53 -23.79
C ILE A 180 -9.75 5.44 -24.59
N LYS A 181 -9.54 6.76 -24.57
CA LYS A 181 -10.39 7.71 -25.30
C LYS A 181 -10.36 7.47 -26.81
N MET A 182 -9.18 7.26 -27.39
CA MET A 182 -9.03 6.94 -28.81
C MET A 182 -9.66 5.59 -29.17
N CYS A 183 -9.49 4.57 -28.33
CA CYS A 183 -10.08 3.25 -28.60
C CYS A 183 -11.61 3.25 -28.43
N GLY A 184 -12.14 4.10 -27.56
CA GLY A 184 -13.58 4.26 -27.33
C GLY A 184 -14.29 5.19 -28.33
N ASP A 185 -13.55 5.94 -29.15
CA ASP A 185 -14.12 6.86 -30.13
C ASP A 185 -14.55 6.13 -31.41
N ASP A 186 -15.86 6.03 -31.61
CA ASP A 186 -16.45 5.34 -32.75
C ASP A 186 -16.34 6.11 -34.07
N THR A 187 -15.92 7.38 -34.04
CA THR A 187 -15.57 8.13 -35.24
C THR A 187 -14.21 7.73 -35.82
N ILE A 188 -13.38 7.04 -35.02
CA ILE A 188 -12.08 6.52 -35.43
C ILE A 188 -12.22 5.11 -36.01
N SER A 189 -11.55 4.86 -37.13
CA SER A 189 -11.59 3.54 -37.77
C SER A 189 -11.11 2.43 -36.82
N ILE A 190 -11.75 1.26 -36.85
CA ILE A 190 -11.35 0.11 -36.02
C ILE A 190 -9.87 -0.24 -36.23
N ASN A 191 -9.36 -0.13 -37.46
CA ASN A 191 -7.95 -0.42 -37.75
C ASN A 191 -6.99 0.57 -37.07
N THR A 192 -7.35 1.86 -37.05
CA THR A 192 -6.58 2.88 -36.32
C THR A 192 -6.58 2.58 -34.84
N ARG A 193 -7.74 2.26 -34.25
CA ARG A 193 -7.88 1.90 -32.83
C ARG A 193 -7.05 0.66 -32.47
N LYS A 194 -7.11 -0.40 -33.28
CA LYS A 194 -6.28 -1.61 -33.14
C LYS A 194 -4.78 -1.30 -33.18
N THR A 195 -4.38 -0.41 -34.10
CA THR A 195 -2.98 0.03 -34.20
C THR A 195 -2.55 0.77 -32.94
N THR A 196 -3.38 1.67 -32.42
CA THR A 196 -3.09 2.42 -31.19
C THR A 196 -2.91 1.51 -29.98
N ILE A 197 -3.86 0.59 -29.72
CA ILE A 197 -3.73 -0.32 -28.57
C ILE A 197 -2.58 -1.31 -28.74
N GLY A 198 -2.30 -1.76 -29.97
CA GLY A 198 -1.16 -2.65 -30.26
C GLY A 198 0.19 -1.97 -30.01
N LEU A 199 0.32 -0.69 -30.41
CA LEU A 199 1.51 0.11 -30.09
C LEU A 199 1.67 0.30 -28.57
N PHE A 200 0.57 0.56 -27.87
CA PHE A 200 0.58 0.67 -26.41
C PHE A 200 1.09 -0.63 -25.77
N ILE A 201 0.49 -1.78 -26.10
CA ILE A 201 0.89 -3.09 -25.57
C ILE A 201 2.36 -3.38 -25.87
N SER A 202 2.81 -3.16 -27.10
CA SER A 202 4.21 -3.37 -27.49
C SER A 202 5.19 -2.52 -26.68
N ASN A 203 4.82 -1.28 -26.35
CA ASN A 203 5.64 -0.41 -25.53
C ASN A 203 5.69 -0.90 -24.08
N VAL A 204 4.56 -1.35 -23.55
CA VAL A 204 4.44 -1.79 -22.16
C VAL A 204 5.11 -3.13 -21.89
N SER A 205 5.05 -4.09 -22.83
CA SER A 205 5.68 -5.41 -22.66
C SER A 205 7.18 -5.35 -22.39
N ARG A 206 7.86 -4.27 -22.77
CA ARG A 206 9.30 -4.07 -22.49
C ARG A 206 9.63 -3.89 -21.01
N PHE A 207 8.63 -3.61 -20.16
CA PHE A 207 8.82 -3.39 -18.73
C PHE A 207 8.51 -4.64 -17.88
N GLU A 208 7.91 -5.67 -18.47
CA GLU A 208 7.51 -6.92 -17.79
C GLU A 208 8.72 -7.64 -17.18
N GLU A 209 9.76 -7.85 -17.98
CA GLU A 209 11.00 -8.50 -17.53
C GLU A 209 11.67 -7.72 -16.38
N SER A 210 11.66 -6.39 -16.46
CA SER A 210 12.19 -5.52 -15.41
C SER A 210 11.39 -5.65 -14.12
N ALA A 211 10.06 -5.59 -14.18
CA ALA A 211 9.17 -5.68 -13.02
C ALA A 211 9.32 -7.03 -12.28
N HIS A 212 9.27 -8.15 -13.02
CA HIS A 212 9.45 -9.47 -12.43
C HIS A 212 10.89 -9.72 -11.96
N GLY A 213 11.89 -9.21 -12.69
CA GLY A 213 13.30 -9.31 -12.32
C GLY A 213 13.59 -8.62 -10.99
N ILE A 214 13.12 -7.38 -10.81
CA ILE A 214 13.30 -6.61 -9.56
C ILE A 214 12.60 -7.33 -8.39
N ARG A 215 11.37 -7.81 -8.60
CA ARG A 215 10.63 -8.58 -7.58
C ARG A 215 11.40 -9.81 -7.13
N ASN A 216 11.96 -10.58 -8.05
CA ASN A 216 12.73 -11.78 -7.73
C ASN A 216 14.05 -11.46 -7.03
N ARG A 217 14.79 -10.45 -7.49
CA ARG A 217 16.02 -10.00 -6.81
C ARG A 217 15.74 -9.49 -5.40
N TYR A 218 14.63 -8.80 -5.19
CA TYR A 218 14.22 -8.35 -3.87
C TYR A 218 13.86 -9.53 -2.94
N LYS A 219 13.11 -10.53 -3.42
CA LYS A 219 12.83 -11.75 -2.64
C LYS A 219 14.11 -12.44 -2.19
N ASN A 220 15.09 -12.54 -3.09
CA ASN A 220 16.40 -13.11 -2.77
C ASN A 220 17.17 -12.26 -1.74
N LEU A 221 17.18 -10.92 -1.90
CA LEU A 221 17.77 -10.01 -0.92
C LEU A 221 17.15 -10.18 0.47
N SER A 222 15.82 -10.26 0.56
CA SER A 222 15.12 -10.47 1.83
C SER A 222 15.51 -11.81 2.47
N HIS A 223 15.57 -12.87 1.67
CA HIS A 223 15.99 -14.20 2.13
C HIS A 223 17.44 -14.19 2.65
N ASP A 224 18.37 -13.65 1.87
CA ASP A 224 19.78 -13.59 2.24
C ASP A 224 19.99 -12.72 3.50
N PHE A 225 19.26 -11.61 3.62
CA PHE A 225 19.32 -10.77 4.81
C PHE A 225 18.79 -11.50 6.06
N SER A 226 17.66 -12.21 5.96
CA SER A 226 17.17 -13.05 7.06
C SER A 226 18.17 -14.13 7.46
N SER A 227 18.89 -14.71 6.49
CA SER A 227 19.96 -15.67 6.74
C SER A 227 21.13 -15.04 7.51
N LEU A 228 21.55 -13.82 7.14
CA LEU A 228 22.57 -13.06 7.87
C LEU A 228 22.13 -12.76 9.30
N VAL A 229 20.89 -12.28 9.50
CA VAL A 229 20.33 -11.96 10.83
C VAL A 229 20.32 -13.20 11.73
N THR A 230 19.97 -14.36 11.16
CA THR A 230 19.96 -15.65 11.86
C THR A 230 21.38 -16.05 12.26
N SER A 231 22.30 -16.05 11.30
CA SER A 231 23.71 -16.43 11.52
C SER A 231 24.39 -15.53 12.56
N PHE A 232 24.17 -14.22 12.48
CA PHE A 232 24.69 -13.26 13.46
C PHE A 232 24.06 -13.49 14.84
N SER A 233 22.74 -13.73 14.89
CA SER A 233 22.04 -13.96 16.15
C SER A 233 22.50 -15.22 16.86
N ASP A 234 22.77 -16.30 16.14
CA ASP A 234 23.25 -17.55 16.72
C ASP A 234 24.67 -17.38 17.25
N TRP A 235 25.56 -16.74 16.48
CA TRP A 235 26.90 -16.39 16.95
C TRP A 235 26.87 -15.49 18.20
N ALA A 236 26.00 -14.47 18.23
CA ALA A 236 25.93 -13.51 19.33
C ALA A 236 25.41 -14.14 20.64
N LYS A 237 24.50 -15.14 20.56
CA LYS A 237 23.99 -15.86 21.75
C LYS A 237 25.12 -16.51 22.55
N ASP A 238 26.13 -17.04 21.86
CA ASP A 238 27.28 -17.72 22.47
C ASP A 238 28.25 -16.74 23.16
N LYS A 239 28.11 -15.43 22.92
CA LYS A 239 29.03 -14.39 23.41
C LYS A 239 28.46 -13.52 24.53
N GLU A 240 27.16 -13.25 24.52
CA GLU A 240 26.58 -12.24 25.42
C GLU A 240 25.34 -12.70 26.20
N GLY A 241 24.89 -13.94 26.02
CA GLY A 241 23.58 -14.35 26.55
C GLY A 241 22.40 -13.66 25.84
N ARG A 242 21.20 -13.68 26.44
CA ARG A 242 19.98 -13.11 25.84
C ARG A 242 20.01 -11.57 25.80
N LEU A 243 19.20 -10.99 24.92
CA LEU A 243 18.85 -9.56 24.95
C LEU A 243 18.34 -9.20 26.36
N THR A 244 18.50 -7.96 26.82
CA THR A 244 17.92 -7.55 28.09
C THR A 244 16.42 -7.80 28.07
N GLU A 245 15.86 -8.28 29.19
CA GLU A 245 14.44 -8.66 29.30
C GLU A 245 13.50 -7.56 28.78
N GLN A 246 13.79 -6.28 29.07
CA GLN A 246 13.00 -5.14 28.58
C GLN A 246 13.02 -4.99 27.04
N ILE A 247 14.14 -5.27 26.38
CA ILE A 247 14.24 -5.21 24.92
C ILE A 247 13.56 -6.43 24.30
N GLU A 248 13.61 -7.59 24.96
CA GLU A 248 12.87 -8.78 24.54
C GLU A 248 11.36 -8.55 24.66
N ILE A 249 10.88 -7.94 25.76
CA ILE A 249 9.49 -7.54 25.94
C ILE A 249 9.08 -6.53 24.85
N LEU A 250 9.84 -5.46 24.64
CA LEU A 250 9.53 -4.47 23.59
C LEU A 250 9.53 -5.09 22.19
N GLN A 251 10.39 -6.08 21.93
CA GLN A 251 10.37 -6.83 20.67
C GLN A 251 9.09 -7.66 20.55
N GLN A 252 8.69 -8.39 21.59
CA GLN A 252 7.45 -9.17 21.58
C GLN A 252 6.21 -8.28 21.44
N GLU A 253 6.20 -7.12 22.08
CA GLU A 253 5.13 -6.13 21.93
C GLU A 253 5.09 -5.55 20.51
N LEU A 254 6.24 -5.23 19.92
CA LEU A 254 6.31 -4.79 18.52
C LEU A 254 5.85 -5.90 17.57
N GLU A 255 6.28 -7.14 17.77
CA GLU A 255 5.83 -8.30 16.99
C GLU A 255 4.32 -8.54 17.13
N ALA A 256 3.75 -8.32 18.32
CA ALA A 256 2.31 -8.41 18.55
C ALA A 256 1.55 -7.28 17.83
N LEU A 257 2.06 -6.05 17.87
CA LEU A 257 1.49 -4.92 17.14
C LEU A 257 1.60 -5.10 15.62
N GLU A 258 2.71 -5.64 15.12
CA GLU A 258 2.87 -5.97 13.70
C GLU A 258 1.88 -7.07 13.26
N LYS A 259 1.61 -8.06 14.12
CA LYS A 259 0.55 -9.05 13.88
C LYS A 259 -0.84 -8.43 13.87
N GLN A 260 -1.13 -7.50 14.78
CA GLN A 260 -2.39 -6.76 14.76
C GLN A 260 -2.53 -5.94 13.47
N LEU A 261 -1.47 -5.27 13.03
CA LEU A 261 -1.45 -4.53 11.76
C LEU A 261 -1.71 -5.47 10.57
N ALA A 262 -1.09 -6.65 10.55
CA ALA A 262 -1.33 -7.65 9.52
C ALA A 262 -2.79 -8.14 9.50
N MET A 263 -3.41 -8.35 10.67
CA MET A 263 -4.83 -8.72 10.79
C MET A 263 -5.76 -7.61 10.27
N ILE A 264 -5.44 -6.34 10.56
CA ILE A 264 -6.19 -5.20 10.03
C ILE A 264 -6.09 -5.17 8.50
N GLN A 265 -4.88 -5.37 7.96
CA GLN A 265 -4.64 -5.44 6.52
C GLN A 265 -5.41 -6.59 5.85
N GLU A 266 -5.48 -7.76 6.48
CA GLU A 266 -6.27 -8.90 6.01
C GLU A 266 -7.78 -8.56 5.98
N LYS A 267 -8.30 -7.91 7.03
CA LYS A 267 -9.71 -7.46 7.04
C LYS A 267 -9.98 -6.41 5.96
N LEU A 268 -9.04 -5.51 5.69
CA LEU A 268 -9.14 -4.55 4.59
C LEU A 268 -9.05 -5.22 3.22
N GLU A 269 -8.24 -6.27 3.06
CA GLU A 269 -8.14 -7.06 1.84
C GLU A 269 -9.49 -7.64 1.41
N MET A 270 -10.36 -8.00 2.36
CA MET A 270 -11.73 -8.42 2.05
C MET A 270 -12.50 -7.34 1.26
N TYR A 271 -12.38 -6.07 1.64
CA TYR A 271 -13.02 -4.96 0.94
C TYR A 271 -12.42 -4.70 -0.44
N TRP A 272 -11.10 -4.86 -0.57
CA TRP A 272 -10.40 -4.76 -1.85
C TRP A 272 -10.75 -5.90 -2.81
N SER A 273 -11.01 -7.10 -2.28
CA SER A 273 -11.37 -8.30 -3.07
C SER A 273 -12.78 -8.23 -3.68
N ARG A 274 -13.63 -7.33 -3.16
CA ARG A 274 -14.99 -7.12 -3.69
C ARG A 274 -15.07 -6.07 -4.79
N LEU A 275 -13.97 -5.41 -5.11
CA LEU A 275 -13.94 -4.55 -6.28
C LEU A 275 -14.19 -5.38 -7.53
N SER A 276 -14.90 -4.79 -8.49
CA SER A 276 -14.97 -5.33 -9.84
C SER A 276 -13.57 -5.46 -10.46
N ASP A 277 -13.43 -6.42 -11.38
CA ASP A 277 -12.22 -6.64 -12.17
C ASP A 277 -11.70 -5.33 -12.79
N GLY A 278 -12.60 -4.46 -13.27
CA GLY A 278 -12.28 -3.17 -13.83
C GLY A 278 -11.59 -2.19 -12.86
N ILE A 279 -11.64 -2.39 -11.54
CA ILE A 279 -11.01 -1.52 -10.52
C ILE A 279 -10.03 -2.29 -9.63
N GLN A 280 -9.78 -3.58 -9.86
CA GLN A 280 -8.91 -4.41 -8.99
C GLN A 280 -7.51 -3.83 -8.76
N MET A 281 -6.98 -3.03 -9.68
CA MET A 281 -5.72 -2.31 -9.48
C MET A 281 -5.70 -1.37 -8.26
N ALA A 282 -6.86 -0.89 -7.82
CA ALA A 282 -6.98 -0.14 -6.57
C ALA A 282 -6.49 -0.97 -5.37
N ALA A 283 -6.70 -2.29 -5.37
CA ALA A 283 -6.14 -3.20 -4.36
C ALA A 283 -4.61 -3.23 -4.42
N ASN A 284 -4.03 -3.18 -5.62
CA ASN A 284 -2.57 -3.14 -5.80
C ASN A 284 -1.96 -1.80 -5.35
N ILE A 285 -2.67 -0.68 -5.60
CA ILE A 285 -2.35 0.61 -4.99
C ILE A 285 -2.42 0.48 -3.47
N ALA A 286 -3.45 -0.16 -2.92
CA ALA A 286 -3.61 -0.32 -1.48
C ALA A 286 -2.49 -1.11 -0.80
N MET A 287 -1.96 -2.14 -1.45
CA MET A 287 -0.76 -2.81 -0.94
C MET A 287 0.46 -1.87 -0.89
N SER A 288 0.59 -0.96 -1.86
CA SER A 288 1.75 -0.05 -1.97
C SER A 288 1.62 1.21 -1.12
N ALA A 289 0.38 1.63 -0.85
CA ALA A 289 -0.02 2.89 -0.27
C ALA A 289 -1.21 2.69 0.71
N PRO A 290 -1.06 1.85 1.75
CA PRO A 290 -2.18 1.38 2.56
C PRO A 290 -3.02 2.52 3.16
N LYS A 291 -2.38 3.57 3.68
CA LYS A 291 -3.11 4.71 4.28
C LYS A 291 -3.79 5.59 3.23
N GLY A 292 -3.11 5.84 2.12
CA GLY A 292 -3.66 6.63 1.02
C GLY A 292 -4.82 5.92 0.32
N ALA A 293 -4.80 4.59 0.30
CA ALA A 293 -5.82 3.78 -0.35
C ALA A 293 -7.04 3.50 0.55
N LEU A 294 -6.88 3.43 1.87
CA LEU A 294 -8.00 3.34 2.82
C LEU A 294 -9.09 4.41 2.57
N PHE A 295 -8.66 5.63 2.25
CA PHE A 295 -9.55 6.72 1.84
C PHE A 295 -10.48 6.34 0.68
N ALA A 296 -9.97 5.56 -0.28
CA ALA A 296 -10.75 5.14 -1.43
C ALA A 296 -11.81 4.09 -1.09
N LEU A 297 -11.61 3.29 -0.05
CA LEU A 297 -12.65 2.37 0.45
C LEU A 297 -13.81 3.16 1.07
N ILE A 298 -13.49 4.15 1.92
CA ILE A 298 -14.50 5.03 2.53
C ILE A 298 -15.28 5.76 1.43
N GLY A 299 -14.58 6.31 0.44
CA GLY A 299 -15.21 6.92 -0.72
C GLY A 299 -16.12 5.95 -1.50
N GLY A 300 -15.68 4.70 -1.71
CA GLY A 300 -16.49 3.65 -2.32
C GLY A 300 -17.80 3.40 -1.57
N LEU A 301 -17.73 3.22 -0.26
CA LEU A 301 -18.90 2.96 0.58
C LEU A 301 -19.88 4.14 0.61
N ILE A 302 -19.38 5.38 0.59
CA ILE A 302 -20.23 6.58 0.48
C ILE A 302 -21.03 6.53 -0.83
N PHE A 303 -20.39 6.19 -1.95
CA PHE A 303 -21.05 6.06 -3.25
C PHE A 303 -22.07 4.92 -3.30
N ALA A 304 -21.78 3.78 -2.67
CA ALA A 304 -22.69 2.65 -2.56
C ALA A 304 -23.80 2.85 -1.51
N THR A 305 -23.83 4.01 -0.83
CA THR A 305 -24.75 4.33 0.27
C THR A 305 -24.75 3.31 1.42
N ALA A 306 -23.61 2.64 1.62
CA ALA A 306 -23.48 1.57 2.60
C ALA A 306 -23.06 2.10 3.99
N THR A 307 -23.10 1.24 5.01
CA THR A 307 -22.56 1.57 6.34
C THR A 307 -21.04 1.80 6.26
N LEU A 308 -20.54 2.81 6.96
CA LEU A 308 -19.12 3.18 6.99
C LEU A 308 -18.40 2.61 8.20
N SER A 309 -19.15 2.07 9.17
CA SER A 309 -18.66 1.83 10.52
C SER A 309 -17.47 0.90 10.60
N SER A 310 -17.49 -0.21 9.87
CA SER A 310 -16.41 -1.20 9.91
C SER A 310 -15.11 -0.68 9.29
N ILE A 311 -15.16 0.04 8.15
CA ILE A 311 -13.94 0.60 7.55
C ILE A 311 -13.42 1.77 8.39
N ALA A 312 -14.30 2.61 8.92
CA ALA A 312 -13.92 3.71 9.81
C ALA A 312 -13.26 3.18 11.10
N ALA A 313 -13.79 2.10 11.67
CA ALA A 313 -13.20 1.44 12.83
C ALA A 313 -11.83 0.82 12.51
N LEU A 314 -11.70 0.12 11.38
CA LEU A 314 -10.42 -0.42 10.90
C LEU A 314 -9.38 0.69 10.70
N TYR A 315 -9.76 1.81 10.10
CA TYR A 315 -8.88 2.97 9.88
C TYR A 315 -8.34 3.54 11.21
N VAL A 316 -9.23 3.78 12.19
CA VAL A 316 -8.82 4.31 13.49
C VAL A 316 -7.97 3.29 14.26
N LEU A 317 -8.29 2.00 14.16
CA LEU A 317 -7.50 0.95 14.78
C LEU A 317 -6.08 0.90 14.17
N GLU A 318 -5.96 0.99 12.85
CA GLU A 318 -4.66 1.06 12.16
C GLU A 318 -3.82 2.24 12.67
N MET A 319 -4.40 3.44 12.70
CA MET A 319 -3.71 4.64 13.20
C MET A 319 -3.24 4.48 14.65
N ARG A 320 -4.06 3.86 15.52
CA ARG A 320 -3.70 3.61 16.93
C ARG A 320 -2.55 2.62 17.06
N VAL A 321 -2.60 1.51 16.32
CA VAL A 321 -1.54 0.49 16.31
C VAL A 321 -0.23 1.07 15.81
N GLU A 322 -0.25 1.86 14.72
CA GLU A 322 0.94 2.51 14.20
C GLU A 322 1.56 3.52 15.17
N LEU A 323 0.74 4.32 15.86
CA LEU A 323 1.23 5.23 16.89
C LEU A 323 1.94 4.45 18.00
N GLN A 324 1.39 3.32 18.43
CA GLN A 324 2.02 2.45 19.42
C GLN A 324 3.32 1.83 18.91
N ILE A 325 3.37 1.38 17.65
CA ILE A 325 4.61 0.91 17.00
C ILE A 325 5.65 2.03 17.02
N HIS A 326 5.29 3.25 16.63
CA HIS A 326 6.21 4.39 16.63
C HIS A 326 6.73 4.72 18.05
N GLN A 327 5.84 4.75 19.04
CA GLN A 327 6.22 5.02 20.44
C GLN A 327 7.14 3.93 21.00
N LYS A 328 6.79 2.65 20.83
CA LYS A 328 7.60 1.52 21.30
C LYS A 328 8.93 1.41 20.54
N THR A 329 8.94 1.73 19.26
CA THR A 329 10.18 1.81 18.46
C THR A 329 11.12 2.89 19.01
N ARG A 330 10.59 4.07 19.40
CA ARG A 330 11.38 5.12 20.06
C ARG A 330 11.93 4.66 21.42
N GLN A 331 11.07 4.10 22.28
CA GLN A 331 11.49 3.57 23.59
C GLN A 331 12.58 2.51 23.47
N LYS A 332 12.44 1.61 22.49
CA LYS A 332 13.44 0.59 22.17
C LYS A 332 14.76 1.21 21.69
N ASN A 333 14.71 2.24 20.84
CA ASN A 333 15.91 2.94 20.38
C ASN A 333 16.64 3.66 21.53
N ASP A 334 15.89 4.25 22.48
CA ASP A 334 16.47 4.86 23.68
C ASP A 334 17.17 3.82 24.57
N LEU A 335 16.53 2.66 24.79
CA LEU A 335 17.13 1.56 25.56
C LEU A 335 18.33 0.93 24.85
N LYS A 336 18.31 0.85 23.50
CA LYS A 336 19.46 0.39 22.71
C LYS A 336 20.71 1.23 22.94
N PHE A 337 20.57 2.53 23.19
CA PHE A 337 21.70 3.42 23.45
C PHE A 337 22.52 3.03 24.69
N GLN A 338 21.99 2.16 25.56
CA GLN A 338 22.64 1.67 26.77
C GLN A 338 23.24 0.25 26.63
N LEU A 339 23.07 -0.42 25.48
CA LEU A 339 23.59 -1.78 25.25
C LEU A 339 25.07 -1.82 24.87
N GLU A 340 25.75 -2.93 25.23
CA GLU A 340 27.03 -3.36 24.66
C GLU A 340 26.92 -3.58 23.13
N THR A 341 28.05 -3.44 22.42
CA THR A 341 28.11 -3.32 20.95
C THR A 341 27.45 -4.48 20.20
N ILE A 342 27.66 -5.74 20.61
CA ILE A 342 27.11 -6.91 19.89
C ILE A 342 25.60 -7.04 20.13
N ARG A 343 25.11 -6.82 21.36
CA ARG A 343 23.65 -6.82 21.65
C ARG A 343 22.93 -5.77 20.83
N ARG A 344 23.56 -4.59 20.69
CA ARG A 344 23.01 -3.49 19.91
C ARG A 344 22.98 -3.81 18.42
N ALA A 345 24.06 -4.38 17.88
CA ALA A 345 24.11 -4.84 16.49
C ALA A 345 23.07 -5.93 16.20
N ARG A 346 22.90 -6.91 17.08
CA ARG A 346 21.88 -7.96 16.96
C ARG A 346 20.46 -7.38 16.92
N SER A 347 20.19 -6.41 17.79
CA SER A 347 18.88 -5.78 17.89
C SER A 347 18.59 -4.84 16.71
N GLU A 348 19.60 -4.21 16.10
CA GLU A 348 19.41 -3.43 14.88
C GLU A 348 19.28 -4.28 13.63
N LEU A 349 20.01 -5.41 13.55
CA LEU A 349 19.89 -6.36 12.44
C LEU A 349 18.47 -6.90 12.31
N LYS A 350 17.82 -7.20 13.45
CA LYS A 350 16.41 -7.62 13.50
C LYS A 350 15.42 -6.54 13.07
N ASP A 351 15.79 -5.27 13.20
CA ASP A 351 14.88 -4.14 13.00
C ASP A 351 14.88 -3.61 11.57
N VAL A 352 15.81 -4.07 10.73
CA VAL A 352 15.77 -3.76 9.29
C VAL A 352 14.60 -4.50 8.67
N SER A 353 13.45 -3.84 8.60
CA SER A 353 12.25 -4.36 7.95
C SER A 353 12.36 -4.18 6.45
N LEU A 354 13.02 -5.13 5.77
CA LEU A 354 12.96 -5.21 4.32
C LEU A 354 11.51 -5.41 3.85
N VAL A 355 10.69 -6.16 4.60
CA VAL A 355 9.29 -6.51 4.29
C VAL A 355 8.49 -5.33 3.70
N ARG A 356 8.53 -4.15 4.34
CA ARG A 356 7.81 -2.95 3.87
C ARG A 356 8.25 -2.48 2.49
N PHE A 357 9.55 -2.52 2.19
CA PHE A 357 10.07 -2.23 0.86
C PHE A 357 9.62 -3.29 -0.15
N GLY A 358 9.56 -4.56 0.28
CA GLY A 358 9.04 -5.65 -0.54
C GLY A 358 7.60 -5.45 -1.01
N THR A 359 6.74 -4.92 -0.15
CA THR A 359 5.34 -4.64 -0.50
C THR A 359 5.24 -3.56 -1.59
N VAL A 360 6.09 -2.53 -1.54
CA VAL A 360 6.18 -1.51 -2.61
C VAL A 360 6.61 -2.14 -3.94
N ILE A 361 7.65 -2.98 -3.93
CA ILE A 361 8.10 -3.70 -5.14
C ILE A 361 7.03 -4.65 -5.67
N GLN A 362 6.29 -5.32 -4.78
CA GLN A 362 5.19 -6.19 -5.15
C GLN A 362 4.10 -5.42 -5.88
N GLY A 363 3.64 -4.32 -5.29
CA GLY A 363 2.58 -3.51 -5.89
C GLY A 363 2.99 -2.89 -7.22
N LEU A 364 4.25 -2.49 -7.40
CA LEU A 364 4.78 -2.08 -8.72
C LEU A 364 4.57 -3.15 -9.79
N SER A 365 4.95 -4.40 -9.48
CA SER A 365 4.80 -5.50 -10.44
C SER A 365 3.33 -5.85 -10.69
N SER A 366 2.48 -5.86 -9.66
CA SER A 366 1.07 -6.19 -9.81
C SER A 366 0.30 -5.10 -10.59
N SER A 367 0.61 -3.82 -10.35
CA SER A 367 0.01 -2.71 -11.10
C SER A 367 0.36 -2.74 -12.59
N TRP A 368 1.55 -3.23 -12.94
CA TRP A 368 1.94 -3.50 -14.32
C TRP A 368 1.07 -4.59 -14.96
N ASP A 369 0.90 -5.71 -14.27
CA ASP A 369 0.11 -6.84 -14.74
C ASP A 369 -1.34 -6.42 -15.05
N ASP A 370 -1.93 -5.59 -14.19
CA ASP A 370 -3.28 -5.03 -14.40
C ASP A 370 -3.37 -4.11 -15.61
N LEU A 371 -2.38 -3.23 -15.81
CA LEU A 371 -2.35 -2.35 -16.98
C LEU A 371 -2.31 -3.15 -18.28
N MET A 372 -1.46 -4.18 -18.32
CA MET A 372 -1.35 -5.08 -19.47
C MET A 372 -2.64 -5.90 -19.66
N LYS A 373 -3.28 -6.36 -18.57
CA LYS A 373 -4.57 -7.04 -18.61
C LYS A 373 -5.64 -6.16 -19.26
N ASP A 374 -5.83 -4.93 -18.77
CA ASP A 374 -6.84 -4.01 -19.31
C ASP A 374 -6.59 -3.65 -20.78
N ALA A 375 -5.33 -3.43 -21.16
CA ALA A 375 -4.97 -3.15 -22.55
C ALA A 375 -5.30 -4.32 -23.49
N LYS A 376 -5.00 -5.56 -23.07
CA LYS A 376 -5.34 -6.78 -23.81
C LYS A 376 -6.86 -6.99 -23.92
N ILE A 377 -7.63 -6.69 -22.87
CA ILE A 377 -9.09 -6.75 -22.92
C ILE A 377 -9.65 -5.75 -23.95
N ILE A 378 -9.10 -4.53 -24.01
CA ILE A 378 -9.49 -3.54 -25.04
C ILE A 378 -9.12 -4.02 -26.45
N GLN A 379 -7.93 -4.60 -26.62
CA GLN A 379 -7.51 -5.17 -27.89
C GLN A 379 -8.48 -6.27 -28.36
N GLU A 380 -8.82 -7.21 -27.47
CA GLU A 380 -9.75 -8.31 -27.77
C GLU A 380 -11.14 -7.78 -28.16
N TRP A 381 -11.65 -6.76 -27.45
CA TRP A 381 -12.90 -6.10 -27.79
C TRP A 381 -12.89 -5.47 -29.18
N LEU A 382 -11.81 -4.77 -29.54
CA LEU A 382 -11.62 -4.20 -30.89
C LEU A 382 -11.51 -5.30 -31.95
N GLU A 383 -10.85 -6.41 -31.65
CA GLU A 383 -10.74 -7.58 -32.53
C GLU A 383 -12.08 -8.22 -32.82
N LYS A 384 -12.97 -8.27 -31.82
CA LYS A 384 -14.35 -8.76 -31.91
C LYS A 384 -15.35 -7.77 -32.54
N GLY A 385 -14.86 -6.67 -33.11
CA GLY A 385 -15.67 -5.71 -33.86
C GLY A 385 -16.18 -4.51 -33.06
N ALA A 386 -15.68 -4.30 -31.84
CA ALA A 386 -15.97 -3.13 -31.02
C ALA A 386 -17.47 -2.92 -30.70
N ASP A 387 -18.19 -4.00 -30.40
CA ASP A 387 -19.60 -3.96 -29.99
C ASP A 387 -19.79 -3.08 -28.74
N ALA A 388 -20.54 -1.99 -28.88
CA ALA A 388 -20.74 -1.00 -27.82
C ALA A 388 -21.40 -1.61 -26.57
N SER A 389 -22.23 -2.65 -26.72
CA SER A 389 -22.88 -3.35 -25.60
C SER A 389 -21.91 -4.20 -24.78
N LYS A 390 -20.73 -4.51 -25.33
CA LYS A 390 -19.69 -5.35 -24.72
C LYS A 390 -18.40 -4.58 -24.45
N ARG A 391 -18.49 -3.25 -24.35
CA ARG A 391 -17.34 -2.39 -24.09
C ARG A 391 -16.67 -2.83 -22.77
N PRO A 392 -15.33 -2.91 -22.70
CA PRO A 392 -14.63 -3.31 -21.48
C PRO A 392 -15.03 -2.46 -20.28
N GLU A 393 -15.19 -3.09 -19.12
CA GLU A 393 -15.69 -2.45 -17.91
C GLU A 393 -14.86 -1.22 -17.52
N TYR A 394 -13.54 -1.37 -17.42
CA TYR A 394 -12.66 -0.24 -17.06
C TYR A 394 -12.76 0.91 -18.06
N MET A 395 -12.84 0.60 -19.36
CA MET A 395 -13.04 1.61 -20.41
C MET A 395 -14.37 2.37 -20.21
N GLN A 396 -15.45 1.69 -19.81
CA GLN A 396 -16.71 2.37 -19.49
C GLN A 396 -16.59 3.28 -18.27
N MET A 397 -15.93 2.82 -17.20
CA MET A 397 -15.69 3.61 -16.00
C MET A 397 -14.84 4.85 -16.28
N ASN A 398 -13.80 4.70 -17.12
CA ASN A 398 -12.96 5.81 -17.53
C ASN A 398 -13.74 6.84 -18.36
N LEU A 399 -14.41 6.40 -19.43
CA LEU A 399 -15.10 7.29 -20.37
C LEU A 399 -16.33 7.97 -19.74
N ASN A 400 -17.14 7.21 -19.01
CA ASN A 400 -18.46 7.67 -18.58
C ASN A 400 -18.44 8.23 -17.16
N GLN A 401 -17.49 7.80 -16.33
CA GLN A 401 -17.49 8.08 -14.89
C GLN A 401 -16.20 8.76 -14.41
N ARG A 402 -15.29 9.10 -15.34
CA ARG A 402 -14.03 9.81 -15.08
C ARG A 402 -13.10 9.08 -14.11
N VAL A 403 -13.17 7.75 -14.08
CA VAL A 403 -12.20 6.95 -13.33
C VAL A 403 -10.89 6.91 -14.11
N SER A 404 -9.80 7.32 -13.47
CA SER A 404 -8.44 7.36 -14.02
C SER A 404 -7.48 6.70 -13.04
N LYS A 405 -7.65 5.38 -12.85
CA LYS A 405 -6.92 4.63 -11.81
C LYS A 405 -5.42 4.58 -12.09
N PHE A 406 -5.02 4.48 -13.37
CA PHE A 406 -3.61 4.49 -13.76
C PHE A 406 -3.00 5.89 -13.64
N SER A 407 -3.77 6.94 -13.93
CA SER A 407 -3.39 8.33 -13.63
C SER A 407 -3.13 8.54 -12.13
N ALA A 408 -4.01 8.00 -11.27
CA ALA A 408 -3.81 8.07 -9.81
C ALA A 408 -2.55 7.33 -9.36
N LEU A 409 -2.33 6.11 -9.86
CA LEU A 409 -1.11 5.34 -9.60
C LEU A 409 0.14 6.09 -10.04
N ALA A 410 0.13 6.73 -11.22
CA ALA A 410 1.26 7.49 -11.73
C ALA A 410 1.75 8.56 -10.73
N VAL A 411 0.83 9.19 -10.00
CA VAL A 411 1.18 10.19 -8.96
C VAL A 411 1.94 9.56 -7.80
N TYR A 412 1.51 8.40 -7.29
CA TYR A 412 2.26 7.67 -6.26
C TYR A 412 3.68 7.33 -6.75
N LEU A 413 3.75 6.76 -7.95
CA LEU A 413 5.00 6.30 -8.56
C LEU A 413 5.98 7.45 -8.82
N GLU A 414 5.49 8.60 -9.27
CA GLU A 414 6.32 9.77 -9.50
C GLU A 414 6.96 10.27 -8.19
N ASN A 415 6.20 10.29 -7.09
CA ASN A 415 6.72 10.74 -5.80
C ASN A 415 7.65 9.70 -5.14
N TYR A 416 7.38 8.41 -5.31
CA TYR A 416 8.32 7.34 -4.95
C TYR A 416 9.63 7.43 -5.74
N ALA A 417 9.56 7.80 -7.02
CA ALA A 417 10.71 7.94 -7.91
C ALA A 417 11.57 9.19 -7.62
N ARG A 418 10.96 10.29 -7.14
CA ARG A 418 11.58 11.64 -7.04
C ARG A 418 12.77 11.78 -6.08
N ALA A 419 13.16 10.74 -5.35
CA ALA A 419 14.42 10.74 -4.61
C ALA A 419 15.59 10.23 -5.46
N ILE A 420 16.19 11.14 -6.24
CA ILE A 420 17.54 10.95 -6.76
C ILE A 420 18.54 11.32 -5.65
N VAL A 421 19.49 10.42 -5.41
CA VAL A 421 20.70 10.63 -4.60
C VAL A 421 21.69 11.48 -5.38
#